data_AF-A0A382CEI2-F1
#
_entry.id   AF-A0A382CEI2-F1
#
_cell.length_a   1.000
_cell.length_b   1.000
_cell.length_c   1.000
_cell.angle_alpha   90.00
_cell.angle_beta   90.00
_cell.angle_gamma   90.00
#
_symmetry.space_group_name_H-M   'P 1'
#
loop_
_entity.id
_entity.type
_entity.pdbx_description
1 polymer ?
#
loop_
_entity_poly.entity_id
_entity_poly.type
_entity_poly.pdbx_seq_one_letter_code
_entity_poly.pdbx_strand_id
1 'polypeptide(L)'
;MAFVKYHQPCPLCDSSDAVSINDDDSAYCFSCDKRIIDYSKLMGGQIENNVKEFEVHKSNSTNDVEGSFHPLADRGITLDTAKKYNVKSIYSKDGKFIKHFYPYYTASEITCYKIREPDKLFMWRGNSTGTGLFGESTFKHSGKFVTLVEGECDAMAAYELLGSKWPVVSLKSGAAGAARDVKNSIEFLEKFDNIVINFDNDKPGRDAAKKVARLLTPGKAKILTLPDDFKDANERLKAGRMQSYVDSWW
;
A
#
# COMPACT_ATOMS: atom_id res chain seq x y z
N MET A 1 13.50 -15.59 4.21
CA MET A 1 14.07 -16.34 3.06
C MET A 1 13.72 -15.55 1.82
N ALA A 2 14.73 -15.22 1.03
CA ALA A 2 14.55 -14.50 -0.22
C ALA A 2 14.45 -15.52 -1.37
N PHE A 3 13.59 -15.26 -2.34
CA PHE A 3 13.55 -16.09 -3.55
C PHE A 3 14.83 -15.88 -4.35
N VAL A 4 15.46 -16.99 -4.75
CA VAL A 4 16.68 -17.01 -5.57
C VAL A 4 16.38 -17.33 -7.04
N LYS A 5 15.25 -17.98 -7.32
CA LYS A 5 14.76 -18.23 -8.69
C LYS A 5 13.30 -17.83 -8.81
N TYR A 6 12.96 -17.17 -9.91
CA TYR A 6 11.62 -16.68 -10.22
C TYR A 6 11.12 -17.29 -11.52
N HIS A 7 9.82 -17.22 -11.76
CA HIS A 7 9.19 -17.65 -13.01
C HIS A 7 9.45 -19.11 -13.39
N GLN A 8 9.26 -20.01 -12.42
CA GLN A 8 9.47 -21.44 -12.61
C GLN A 8 8.13 -22.17 -12.80
N PRO A 9 8.10 -23.30 -13.53
CA PRO A 9 6.87 -24.08 -13.75
C PRO A 9 6.38 -24.74 -12.46
N CYS A 10 5.08 -24.96 -12.35
CA CYS A 10 4.51 -25.62 -11.18
C CYS A 10 4.35 -27.13 -11.41
N PRO A 11 4.91 -28.01 -10.57
CA PRO A 11 4.63 -29.45 -10.64
C PRO A 11 3.24 -29.82 -10.11
N LEU A 12 2.51 -28.86 -9.52
CA LEU A 12 1.20 -29.09 -8.87
C LEU A 12 0.00 -28.48 -9.62
N CYS A 13 0.24 -27.68 -10.66
CA CYS A 13 -0.80 -27.07 -11.49
C CYS A 13 -0.25 -26.68 -12.87
N ASP A 14 -1.13 -26.31 -13.81
CA ASP A 14 -0.76 -26.04 -15.22
C ASP A 14 -0.03 -24.70 -15.47
N SER A 15 0.52 -24.08 -14.43
CA SER A 15 1.23 -22.81 -14.58
C SER A 15 2.69 -23.05 -14.99
N SER A 16 3.12 -22.40 -16.06
CA SER A 16 4.49 -22.48 -16.58
C SER A 16 5.49 -21.56 -15.87
N ASP A 17 5.03 -20.56 -15.12
CA ASP A 17 5.87 -19.45 -14.64
C ASP A 17 5.42 -18.84 -13.30
N ALA A 18 4.50 -19.47 -12.56
CA ALA A 18 4.02 -18.91 -11.29
C ALA A 18 4.81 -19.35 -10.05
N VAL A 19 5.88 -20.14 -10.17
CA VAL A 19 6.66 -20.60 -9.00
C VAL A 19 7.89 -19.73 -8.77
N SER A 20 8.13 -19.38 -7.49
CA SER A 20 9.41 -18.82 -7.03
C SER A 20 10.05 -19.73 -5.99
N ILE A 21 11.35 -19.97 -6.10
CA ILE A 21 12.14 -20.92 -5.31
C ILE A 21 13.10 -20.15 -4.41
N ASN A 22 13.21 -20.56 -3.15
CA ASN A 22 14.14 -20.07 -2.14
C ASN A 22 15.51 -20.76 -2.26
N ASP A 23 16.46 -20.26 -1.48
CA ASP A 23 17.80 -20.83 -1.33
C ASP A 23 17.80 -22.26 -0.77
N ASP A 24 16.83 -22.59 0.08
CA ASP A 24 16.64 -23.91 0.70
C ASP A 24 15.88 -24.93 -0.16
N ASP A 25 15.71 -24.67 -1.46
CA ASP A 25 14.92 -25.46 -2.42
C ASP A 25 13.40 -25.49 -2.17
N SER A 26 12.91 -24.80 -1.13
CA SER A 26 11.49 -24.60 -0.93
C SER A 26 10.95 -23.57 -1.93
N ALA A 27 9.75 -23.79 -2.45
CA ALA A 27 9.15 -22.92 -3.44
C ALA A 27 7.71 -22.55 -3.09
N TYR A 28 7.21 -21.48 -3.68
CA TYR A 28 5.83 -21.04 -3.56
C TYR A 28 5.25 -20.77 -4.94
N CYS A 29 4.09 -21.37 -5.24
CA CYS A 29 3.36 -21.10 -6.46
C CYS A 29 2.32 -20.00 -6.22
N PHE A 30 2.42 -18.89 -6.93
CA PHE A 30 1.48 -17.77 -6.88
C PHE A 30 0.21 -17.99 -7.72
N SER A 31 0.12 -19.09 -8.46
CA SER A 31 -1.08 -19.45 -9.24
C SER A 31 -2.01 -20.36 -8.44
N CYS A 32 -1.48 -21.33 -7.69
CA CYS A 32 -2.27 -22.27 -6.88
C CYS A 32 -2.12 -22.07 -5.37
N ASP A 33 -1.41 -21.04 -4.92
CA ASP A 33 -1.15 -20.65 -3.53
C ASP A 33 -0.56 -21.75 -2.64
N LYS A 34 0.12 -22.74 -3.24
CA LYS A 34 0.74 -23.87 -2.53
C LYS A 34 2.24 -23.66 -2.32
N ARG A 35 2.71 -24.05 -1.13
CA ARG A 35 4.13 -24.18 -0.80
C ARG A 35 4.63 -25.57 -1.18
N ILE A 36 5.79 -25.63 -1.83
CA ILE A 36 6.51 -26.83 -2.24
C ILE A 36 7.79 -26.88 -1.38
N ILE A 37 8.09 -28.01 -0.76
CA ILE A 37 9.23 -28.10 0.17
C ILE A 37 10.53 -28.45 -0.55
N ASP A 38 10.48 -29.39 -1.51
CA ASP A 38 11.64 -29.84 -2.31
C ASP A 38 11.32 -29.70 -3.80
N TYR A 39 11.45 -28.48 -4.34
CA TYR A 39 11.04 -28.19 -5.72
C TYR A 39 11.87 -28.97 -6.75
N SER A 40 13.20 -29.02 -6.56
CA SER A 40 14.11 -29.71 -7.49
C SER A 40 13.83 -31.20 -7.59
N LYS A 41 13.36 -31.82 -6.50
CA LYS A 41 12.99 -33.24 -6.44
C LYS A 41 11.74 -33.56 -7.24
N LEU A 42 10.74 -32.67 -7.21
CA LEU A 42 9.49 -32.83 -7.94
C LEU A 42 9.64 -32.60 -9.45
N MET A 43 10.64 -31.81 -9.85
CA MET A 43 10.93 -31.48 -11.25
C MET A 43 11.91 -32.44 -11.94
N GLY A 44 12.33 -33.53 -11.28
CA GLY A 44 13.11 -34.58 -11.94
C GLY A 44 14.61 -34.31 -12.13
N GLY A 45 15.22 -33.44 -11.31
CA GLY A 45 16.67 -33.43 -11.13
C GLY A 45 17.53 -32.81 -12.25
N GLN A 46 16.97 -31.93 -13.09
CA GLN A 46 17.78 -31.10 -14.00
C GLN A 46 17.44 -29.62 -13.80
N ILE A 47 18.33 -28.87 -13.15
CA ILE A 47 18.33 -27.42 -13.26
C ILE A 47 19.62 -27.03 -13.98
N GLU A 48 19.48 -26.60 -15.24
CA GLU A 48 20.55 -25.91 -15.95
C GLU A 48 20.89 -24.62 -15.19
N ASN A 49 22.16 -24.52 -14.77
CA ASN A 49 22.70 -23.35 -14.08
C ASN A 49 22.91 -22.20 -15.07
N ASN A 50 21.85 -21.48 -15.40
CA ASN A 50 21.98 -20.14 -15.97
C ASN A 50 21.99 -19.12 -14.82
N VAL A 51 23.13 -19.00 -14.14
CA VAL A 51 23.40 -17.90 -13.21
C VAL A 51 23.61 -16.64 -14.06
N LYS A 52 22.55 -15.87 -14.28
CA LYS A 52 22.73 -14.46 -14.63
C LYS A 52 23.12 -13.75 -13.34
N GLU A 53 24.36 -13.28 -13.31
CA GLU A 53 24.89 -12.41 -12.28
C GLU A 53 23.93 -11.21 -12.10
N PHE A 54 23.38 -11.07 -10.91
CA PHE A 54 22.56 -9.92 -10.58
C PHE A 54 23.49 -8.71 -10.48
N GLU A 55 23.40 -7.78 -11.42
CA GLU A 55 23.87 -6.42 -11.16
C GLU A 55 23.05 -5.87 -10.00
N VAL A 56 23.67 -5.77 -8.83
CA VAL A 56 23.12 -5.02 -7.72
C VAL A 56 23.12 -3.55 -8.13
N HIS A 57 22.03 -3.09 -8.74
CA HIS A 57 21.78 -1.67 -8.89
C HIS A 57 21.56 -1.06 -7.50
N LYS A 58 22.65 -0.67 -6.82
CA LYS A 58 22.62 0.37 -5.79
C LYS A 58 22.35 1.69 -6.49
N SER A 59 21.10 1.91 -6.89
CA SER A 59 20.66 3.22 -7.30
C SER A 59 20.40 4.02 -6.02
N ASN A 60 21.33 4.90 -5.68
CA ASN A 60 21.05 6.07 -4.84
C ASN A 60 20.15 7.09 -5.59
N SER A 61 19.55 6.71 -6.74
CA SER A 61 18.68 7.54 -7.56
C SER A 61 17.20 7.38 -7.24
N THR A 62 16.82 6.59 -6.23
CA THR A 62 15.42 6.47 -5.78
C THR A 62 14.84 7.81 -5.35
N ASN A 63 15.66 8.77 -4.88
CA ASN A 63 15.17 10.07 -4.40
C ASN A 63 14.72 11.03 -5.52
N ASP A 64 15.11 10.79 -6.77
CA ASP A 64 14.79 11.69 -7.89
C ASP A 64 13.72 11.06 -8.79
N VAL A 65 12.47 11.24 -8.38
CA VAL A 65 11.33 10.98 -9.27
C VAL A 65 11.02 12.23 -10.09
N GLU A 66 10.82 12.00 -11.38
CA GLU A 66 10.24 12.97 -12.30
C GLU A 66 8.88 13.46 -11.78
N GLY A 67 8.63 14.75 -11.91
CA GLY A 67 7.36 15.36 -11.49
C GLY A 67 7.54 16.51 -10.51
N SER A 68 6.44 17.23 -10.30
CA SER A 68 6.38 18.37 -9.40
C SER A 68 5.11 18.28 -8.55
N PHE A 69 5.03 19.11 -7.52
CA PHE A 69 3.82 19.18 -6.71
C PHE A 69 2.72 19.90 -7.50
N HIS A 70 1.67 19.17 -7.85
CA HIS A 70 0.44 19.73 -8.41
C HIS A 70 -0.75 19.27 -7.55
N PRO A 71 -1.86 20.01 -7.54
CA PRO A 71 -3.11 19.47 -7.02
C PRO A 71 -3.50 18.21 -7.82
N LEU A 72 -3.98 17.17 -7.15
CA LEU A 72 -4.48 15.97 -7.84
C LEU A 72 -5.95 16.21 -8.20
N ALA A 73 -6.15 17.00 -9.26
CA ALA A 73 -7.48 17.46 -9.68
C ALA A 73 -8.43 16.31 -10.04
N ASP A 74 -7.92 15.19 -10.58
CA ASP A 74 -8.71 13.98 -10.85
C ASP A 74 -9.24 13.32 -9.57
N ARG A 75 -8.73 13.71 -8.40
CA ARG A 75 -9.07 13.19 -7.07
C ARG A 75 -9.65 14.23 -6.14
N GLY A 76 -9.72 15.50 -6.54
CA GLY A 76 -10.19 16.60 -5.70
C GLY A 76 -9.23 16.97 -4.57
N ILE A 77 -7.98 16.51 -4.60
CA ILE A 77 -7.00 16.74 -3.53
C ILE A 77 -6.22 18.02 -3.82
N THR A 78 -6.09 18.87 -2.80
CA THR A 78 -5.39 20.16 -2.90
C THR A 78 -3.86 19.99 -3.00
N LEU A 79 -3.20 21.05 -3.47
CA LEU A 79 -1.74 21.11 -3.55
C LEU A 79 -1.07 20.97 -2.17
N ASP A 80 -1.67 21.54 -1.13
CA ASP A 80 -1.10 21.53 0.22
C ASP A 80 -1.11 20.12 0.80
N THR A 81 -2.19 19.36 0.59
CA THR A 81 -2.23 17.94 0.96
C THR A 81 -1.24 17.12 0.16
N ALA A 82 -1.14 17.33 -1.16
CA ALA A 82 -0.15 16.64 -1.98
C ALA A 82 1.29 16.90 -1.49
N LYS A 83 1.62 18.15 -1.16
CA LYS A 83 2.91 18.52 -0.57
C LYS A 83 3.12 17.89 0.81
N LYS A 84 2.09 17.88 1.65
CA LYS A 84 2.14 17.32 3.01
C LYS A 84 2.54 15.84 2.98
N TYR A 85 1.97 15.07 2.07
CA TYR A 85 2.29 13.65 1.88
C TYR A 85 3.47 13.41 0.92
N ASN A 86 4.13 14.47 0.47
CA ASN A 86 5.23 14.44 -0.49
C ASN A 86 4.88 13.69 -1.81
N VAL A 87 3.63 13.80 -2.25
CA VAL A 87 3.13 13.21 -3.49
C VAL A 87 3.45 14.12 -4.66
N LYS A 88 4.20 13.59 -5.62
CA LYS A 88 4.52 14.28 -6.88
C LYS A 88 3.62 13.77 -8.00
N SER A 89 3.41 14.60 -9.00
CA SER A 89 2.58 14.26 -10.15
C SER A 89 3.10 14.87 -11.45
N ILE A 90 2.78 14.21 -12.56
CA ILE A 90 3.04 14.67 -13.93
C ILE A 90 1.71 14.83 -14.65
N TYR A 91 1.54 15.97 -15.31
CA TYR A 91 0.42 16.28 -16.18
C TYR A 91 0.93 16.55 -17.59
N SER A 92 0.12 16.21 -18.60
CA SER A 92 0.33 16.64 -19.98
C SER A 92 0.21 18.16 -20.08
N LYS A 93 0.75 18.73 -21.16
CA LYS A 93 0.51 20.14 -21.53
C LYS A 93 -1.00 20.47 -21.63
N ASP A 94 -1.82 19.48 -21.95
CA ASP A 94 -3.29 19.59 -22.04
C ASP A 94 -4.00 19.44 -20.68
N GLY A 95 -3.27 19.41 -19.56
CA GLY A 95 -3.83 19.26 -18.22
C GLY A 95 -4.32 17.84 -17.88
N LYS A 96 -4.03 16.85 -18.73
CA LYS A 96 -4.37 15.45 -18.46
C LYS A 96 -3.37 14.83 -17.48
N PHE A 97 -3.88 14.15 -16.46
CA PHE A 97 -3.08 13.36 -15.54
C PHE A 97 -2.29 12.27 -16.28
N ILE A 98 -0.98 12.17 -16.00
CA ILE A 98 -0.09 11.13 -16.54
C ILE A 98 0.36 10.17 -15.44
N LYS A 99 1.02 10.65 -14.38
CA LYS A 99 1.58 9.78 -13.32
C LYS A 99 1.50 10.41 -11.93
N HIS A 100 1.12 9.61 -10.93
CA HIS A 100 1.21 9.97 -9.52
C HIS A 100 2.32 9.15 -8.87
N PHE A 101 3.14 9.78 -8.05
CA PHE A 101 4.26 9.19 -7.34
C PHE A 101 3.99 9.29 -5.85
N TYR A 102 3.64 8.16 -5.22
CA TYR A 102 3.42 8.07 -3.78
C TYR A 102 4.69 7.56 -3.09
N PRO A 103 5.36 8.37 -2.26
CA PRO A 103 6.58 7.95 -1.58
C PRO A 103 6.31 7.00 -0.42
N TYR A 104 7.18 6.02 -0.25
CA TYR A 104 7.22 5.11 0.88
C TYR A 104 8.58 5.17 1.57
N TYR A 105 8.55 5.01 2.88
CA TYR A 105 9.70 5.29 3.73
C TYR A 105 10.10 4.06 4.55
N THR A 106 11.39 3.96 4.82
CA THR A 106 11.99 3.08 5.83
C THR A 106 12.96 3.92 6.64
N ALA A 107 12.87 3.88 7.97
CA ALA A 107 13.72 4.67 8.86
C ALA A 107 13.82 6.17 8.50
N SER A 108 12.72 6.75 8.00
CA SER A 108 12.60 8.16 7.54
C SER A 108 13.28 8.50 6.21
N GLU A 109 13.85 7.53 5.50
CA GLU A 109 14.37 7.70 4.15
C GLU A 109 13.38 7.18 3.11
N ILE A 110 13.27 7.85 1.97
CA ILE A 110 12.43 7.38 0.86
C ILE A 110 13.12 6.17 0.22
N THR A 111 12.50 5.01 0.31
CA THR A 111 13.05 3.76 -0.22
C THR A 111 12.42 3.35 -1.55
N CYS A 112 11.15 3.71 -1.77
CA CYS A 112 10.49 3.46 -3.03
C CYS A 112 9.31 4.40 -3.27
N TYR A 113 8.81 4.37 -4.50
CA TYR A 113 7.59 5.02 -4.92
C TYR A 113 6.63 4.00 -5.48
N LYS A 114 5.36 4.13 -5.10
CA LYS A 114 4.25 3.51 -5.83
C LYS A 114 3.79 4.49 -6.90
N ILE A 115 3.90 4.08 -8.15
CA ILE A 115 3.54 4.86 -9.31
C ILE A 115 2.16 4.41 -9.77
N ARG A 116 1.25 5.36 -9.97
CA ARG A 116 -0.05 5.10 -10.58
C ARG A 116 -0.14 5.80 -11.92
N GLU A 117 -0.57 5.06 -12.93
CA GLU A 117 -0.88 5.55 -14.28
C GLU A 117 -2.41 5.70 -14.48
N PRO A 118 -2.88 6.37 -15.55
CA PRO A 118 -4.29 6.72 -15.73
C PRO A 118 -5.19 5.50 -15.94
N ASP A 119 -4.63 4.42 -16.48
CA ASP A 119 -5.24 3.11 -16.67
C ASP A 119 -5.41 2.30 -15.37
N LYS A 120 -5.09 2.90 -14.22
CA LYS A 120 -5.05 2.26 -12.89
C LYS A 120 -3.99 1.15 -12.79
N LEU A 121 -2.97 1.17 -13.65
CA LEU A 121 -1.79 0.35 -13.45
C LEU A 121 -0.98 0.90 -12.27
N PHE A 122 -0.59 0.00 -11.37
CA PHE A 122 0.27 0.31 -10.24
C PHE A 122 1.63 -0.36 -10.41
N MET A 123 2.69 0.43 -10.31
CA MET A 123 4.06 -0.05 -10.41
C MET A 123 4.88 0.41 -9.21
N TRP A 124 5.86 -0.40 -8.82
CA TRP A 124 6.83 -0.01 -7.80
C TRP A 124 8.13 0.43 -8.46
N ARG A 125 8.65 1.59 -8.05
CA ARG A 125 10.02 2.02 -8.34
C ARG A 125 10.83 1.95 -7.05
N GLY A 126 11.80 1.06 -6.99
CA GLY A 126 12.59 0.77 -5.78
C GLY A 126 12.07 -0.44 -5.01
N ASN A 127 12.63 -0.69 -3.82
CA ASN A 127 12.27 -1.83 -2.98
C ASN A 127 11.18 -1.45 -1.97
N SER A 128 10.02 -2.09 -2.07
CA SER A 128 8.90 -1.86 -1.14
C SER A 128 8.91 -2.76 0.10
N THR A 129 9.87 -3.67 0.20
CA THR A 129 10.01 -4.60 1.33
C THR A 129 10.44 -3.84 2.58
N GLY A 130 9.73 -4.05 3.71
CA GLY A 130 10.04 -3.38 4.97
C GLY A 130 9.70 -1.90 5.02
N THR A 131 8.92 -1.40 4.06
CA THR A 131 8.31 -0.06 4.14
C THR A 131 7.15 -0.06 5.12
N GLY A 132 6.95 1.08 5.78
CA GLY A 132 5.78 1.34 6.62
C GLY A 132 4.52 1.68 5.80
N LEU A 133 3.52 2.19 6.49
CA LEU A 133 2.29 2.70 5.87
C LEU A 133 2.55 3.99 5.10
N PHE A 134 1.73 4.25 4.09
CA PHE A 134 1.77 5.55 3.41
C PHE A 134 1.33 6.65 4.37
N GLY A 135 2.08 7.75 4.40
CA GLY A 135 1.86 8.86 5.34
C GLY A 135 2.42 8.64 6.75
N GLU A 136 2.94 7.45 7.07
CA GLU A 136 3.49 7.17 8.41
C GLU A 136 4.61 8.13 8.81
N SER A 137 5.53 8.41 7.88
CA SER A 137 6.63 9.38 8.09
C SER A 137 6.18 10.84 8.14
N THR A 138 4.94 11.13 7.74
CA THR A 138 4.40 12.50 7.63
C THR A 138 3.85 13.02 8.96
N PHE A 139 3.43 12.12 9.85
CA PHE A 139 2.75 12.45 11.10
C PHE A 139 3.62 12.14 12.32
N LYS A 140 3.33 12.85 13.42
CA LYS A 140 3.98 12.59 14.70
C LYS A 140 3.65 11.17 15.14
N HIS A 141 4.62 10.50 15.77
CA HIS A 141 4.49 9.12 16.23
C HIS A 141 3.58 8.95 17.47
N SER A 142 2.64 9.84 17.78
CA SER A 142 1.66 9.64 18.86
C SER A 142 0.50 10.64 18.78
N GLY A 143 -0.65 10.29 19.38
CA GLY A 143 -1.81 11.19 19.44
C GLY A 143 -3.11 10.50 19.86
N LYS A 144 -4.21 11.25 19.91
CA LYS A 144 -5.51 10.69 20.30
C LYS A 144 -6.15 9.80 19.23
N PHE A 145 -5.94 10.13 17.97
CA PHE A 145 -6.56 9.45 16.84
C PHE A 145 -5.59 9.33 15.67
N VAL A 146 -5.64 8.20 14.98
CA VAL A 146 -5.09 7.99 13.64
C VAL A 146 -6.15 7.28 12.79
N THR A 147 -6.29 7.69 11.54
CA THR A 147 -7.18 7.02 10.59
C THR A 147 -6.37 6.14 9.65
N LEU A 148 -6.77 4.89 9.49
CA LEU A 148 -6.16 3.90 8.60
C LEU A 148 -7.13 3.58 7.46
N VAL A 149 -6.75 3.90 6.23
CA VAL A 149 -7.54 3.66 5.02
C VAL A 149 -6.86 2.69 4.07
N GLU A 150 -7.55 2.29 3.00
CA GLU A 150 -7.02 1.28 2.07
C GLU A 150 -6.02 1.85 1.04
N GLY A 151 -6.31 3.02 0.44
CA GLY A 151 -5.53 3.60 -0.65
C GLY A 151 -4.87 4.95 -0.34
N GLU A 152 -3.84 5.30 -1.11
CA GLU A 152 -3.08 6.55 -0.92
C GLU A 152 -3.94 7.79 -1.22
N CYS A 153 -4.80 7.71 -2.23
CA CYS A 153 -5.76 8.78 -2.54
C CYS A 153 -6.79 8.94 -1.43
N ASP A 154 -7.23 7.85 -0.80
CA ASP A 154 -8.18 7.90 0.31
C ASP A 154 -7.55 8.51 1.55
N ALA A 155 -6.25 8.30 1.76
CA ALA A 155 -5.56 8.89 2.91
C ALA A 155 -5.51 10.40 2.80
N MET A 156 -5.12 10.90 1.62
CA MET A 156 -5.14 12.32 1.33
C MET A 156 -6.55 12.90 1.36
N ALA A 157 -7.55 12.18 0.85
CA ALA A 157 -8.93 12.64 0.84
C ALA A 157 -9.53 12.70 2.25
N ALA A 158 -9.39 11.64 3.05
CA ALA A 158 -9.81 11.62 4.44
C ALA A 158 -9.07 12.66 5.28
N TYR A 159 -7.79 12.92 5.00
CA TYR A 159 -7.04 14.00 5.65
C TYR A 159 -7.71 15.37 5.41
N GLU A 160 -8.08 15.68 4.16
CA GLU A 160 -8.81 16.91 3.85
C GLU A 160 -10.20 16.95 4.48
N LEU A 161 -10.95 15.85 4.42
CA LEU A 161 -12.28 15.73 5.02
C LEU A 161 -12.27 15.93 6.53
N LEU A 162 -11.19 15.53 7.21
CA LEU A 162 -10.98 15.74 8.64
C LEU A 162 -10.41 17.14 8.97
N GLY A 163 -10.44 18.06 8.01
CA GLY A 163 -9.97 19.44 8.14
C GLY A 163 -8.45 19.55 8.24
N SER A 164 -7.71 18.58 7.70
CA SER A 164 -6.24 18.53 7.65
C SER A 164 -5.55 18.58 9.03
N LYS A 165 -6.25 18.14 10.08
CA LYS A 165 -5.77 18.19 11.48
C LYS A 165 -5.35 16.84 12.04
N TRP A 166 -5.96 15.76 11.56
CA TRP A 166 -5.81 14.42 12.13
C TRP A 166 -4.90 13.55 11.25
N PRO A 167 -4.01 12.73 11.85
CA PRO A 167 -3.21 11.79 11.09
C PRO A 167 -4.05 10.79 10.30
N VAL A 168 -3.75 10.66 9.01
CA VAL A 168 -4.36 9.65 8.15
C VAL A 168 -3.28 8.91 7.38
N VAL A 169 -3.27 7.59 7.47
CA VAL A 169 -2.30 6.71 6.79
C VAL A 169 -3.05 5.67 5.95
N SER A 170 -2.42 5.14 4.91
CA SER A 170 -3.01 4.05 4.12
C SER A 170 -2.18 2.78 4.09
N LEU A 171 -2.86 1.67 3.83
CA LEU A 171 -2.22 0.41 3.49
C LEU A 171 -1.39 0.54 2.22
N LYS A 172 -0.37 -0.31 2.12
CA LYS A 172 0.50 -0.41 0.96
C LYS A 172 -0.10 -1.34 -0.11
N SER A 173 -0.59 -2.47 0.37
CA SER A 173 -0.95 -3.66 -0.42
C SER A 173 -2.47 -3.84 -0.57
N GLY A 174 -3.27 -2.84 -0.20
CA GLY A 174 -4.73 -2.93 -0.17
C GLY A 174 -5.27 -3.94 0.84
N ALA A 175 -6.57 -4.24 0.77
CA ALA A 175 -7.26 -5.13 1.71
C ALA A 175 -6.60 -6.52 1.86
N ALA A 176 -6.07 -7.09 0.77
CA ALA A 176 -5.47 -8.42 0.76
C ALA A 176 -4.20 -8.52 1.63
N GLY A 177 -3.39 -7.45 1.68
CA GLY A 177 -2.17 -7.39 2.48
C GLY A 177 -2.30 -6.63 3.80
N ALA A 178 -3.51 -6.19 4.16
CA ALA A 178 -3.77 -5.30 5.29
C ALA A 178 -3.13 -5.78 6.61
N ALA A 179 -3.28 -7.06 6.94
CA ALA A 179 -2.75 -7.64 8.17
C ALA A 179 -1.22 -7.62 8.22
N ARG A 180 -0.54 -7.76 7.08
CA ARG A 180 0.93 -7.71 6.99
C ARG A 180 1.44 -6.29 7.14
N ASP A 181 0.83 -5.36 6.42
CA ASP A 181 1.24 -3.95 6.42
C ASP A 181 1.05 -3.32 7.81
N VAL A 182 -0.05 -3.67 8.49
CA VAL A 182 -0.31 -3.26 9.88
C VAL A 182 0.69 -3.88 10.85
N LYS A 183 1.05 -5.16 10.71
CA LYS A 183 2.06 -5.78 11.58
C LYS A 183 3.41 -5.10 11.49
N ASN A 184 3.82 -4.71 10.28
CA ASN A 184 5.09 -3.99 10.08
C ASN A 184 5.08 -2.61 10.73
N SER A 185 3.91 -2.01 10.89
CA SER A 185 3.73 -0.63 11.37
C SER A 185 2.97 -0.58 12.71
N ILE A 186 2.94 -1.69 13.44
CA ILE A 186 2.13 -1.84 14.65
C ILE A 186 2.63 -0.91 15.76
N GLU A 187 3.95 -0.76 15.88
CA GLU A 187 4.58 0.14 16.85
C GLU A 187 4.20 1.60 16.61
N PHE A 188 3.97 1.99 15.36
CA PHE A 188 3.49 3.33 15.03
C PHE A 188 2.01 3.49 15.42
N LEU A 189 1.16 2.55 14.99
CA LEU A 189 -0.29 2.62 15.24
C LEU A 189 -0.62 2.55 16.74
N GLU A 190 0.11 1.73 17.50
CA GLU A 190 -0.11 1.55 18.94
C GLU A 190 0.21 2.78 19.78
N LYS A 191 0.92 3.78 19.24
CA LYS A 191 1.15 5.05 19.93
C LYS A 191 -0.05 6.00 19.88
N PHE A 192 -1.14 5.60 19.24
CA PHE A 192 -2.39 6.32 19.23
C PHE A 192 -3.42 5.69 20.18
N ASP A 193 -4.25 6.52 20.82
CA ASP A 193 -5.30 6.04 21.72
C ASP A 193 -6.44 5.36 20.95
N ASN A 194 -6.77 5.88 19.77
CA ASN A 194 -7.84 5.38 18.91
C ASN A 194 -7.33 5.22 17.47
N ILE A 195 -7.59 4.08 16.88
CA ILE A 195 -7.21 3.74 15.50
C ILE A 195 -8.50 3.54 14.72
N VAL A 196 -8.87 4.53 13.91
CA VAL A 196 -10.09 4.52 13.09
C VAL A 196 -9.79 3.82 11.77
N ILE A 197 -10.35 2.63 11.56
CA ILE A 197 -10.16 1.83 10.36
C ILE A 197 -11.29 2.15 9.39
N ASN A 198 -10.97 2.74 8.24
CA ASN A 198 -11.92 3.11 7.20
C ASN A 198 -11.51 2.51 5.86
N PHE A 199 -11.79 1.21 5.69
CA PHE A 199 -11.59 0.49 4.43
C PHE A 199 -12.85 0.54 3.57
N ASP A 200 -12.73 0.09 2.32
CA ASP A 200 -13.84 0.03 1.36
C ASP A 200 -15.05 -0.73 1.95
N ASN A 201 -16.25 -0.25 1.64
CA ASN A 201 -17.50 -0.89 2.10
C ASN A 201 -17.89 -2.14 1.29
N ASP A 202 -16.91 -2.89 0.79
CA ASP A 202 -17.10 -4.18 0.15
C ASP A 202 -16.77 -5.34 1.08
N LYS A 203 -17.00 -6.58 0.63
CA LYS A 203 -16.74 -7.77 1.45
C LYS A 203 -15.24 -7.90 1.80
N PRO A 204 -14.29 -7.79 0.86
CA PRO A 204 -12.86 -7.76 1.16
C PRO A 204 -12.45 -6.71 2.19
N GLY A 205 -12.90 -5.47 2.05
CA GLY A 205 -12.59 -4.35 2.95
C GLY A 205 -13.10 -4.59 4.36
N ARG A 206 -14.36 -5.01 4.52
CA ARG A 206 -14.92 -5.36 5.85
C ARG A 206 -14.19 -6.51 6.53
N ASP A 207 -13.82 -7.54 5.79
CA ASP A 207 -13.11 -8.68 6.35
C ASP A 207 -11.67 -8.30 6.73
N ALA A 208 -11.01 -7.46 5.92
CA ALA A 208 -9.70 -6.90 6.23
C ALA A 208 -9.74 -6.01 7.48
N ALA A 209 -10.75 -5.14 7.62
CA ALA A 209 -10.90 -4.26 8.77
C ALA A 209 -11.03 -5.05 10.07
N LYS A 210 -11.84 -6.12 10.07
CA LYS A 210 -11.97 -7.03 11.23
C LYS A 210 -10.66 -7.75 11.56
N LYS A 211 -9.91 -8.18 10.54
CA LYS A 211 -8.60 -8.83 10.74
C LYS A 211 -7.60 -7.85 11.35
N VAL A 212 -7.53 -6.62 10.84
CA VAL A 212 -6.67 -5.55 11.35
C VAL A 212 -7.02 -5.18 12.78
N ALA A 213 -8.32 -5.00 13.08
CA ALA A 213 -8.78 -4.67 14.43
C ALA A 213 -8.33 -5.70 15.49
N ARG A 214 -8.25 -6.98 15.12
CA ARG A 214 -7.80 -8.06 16.01
C ARG A 214 -6.29 -8.07 16.28
N LEU A 215 -5.50 -7.34 15.48
CA LEU A 215 -4.05 -7.23 15.68
C LEU A 215 -3.70 -6.13 16.69
N LEU A 216 -4.61 -5.18 16.90
CA LEU A 216 -4.41 -4.02 17.75
C LEU A 216 -4.81 -4.32 19.20
N THR A 217 -4.27 -3.53 20.13
CA THR A 217 -4.66 -3.59 21.54
C THR A 217 -6.18 -3.47 21.69
N PRO A 218 -6.83 -4.35 22.47
CA PRO A 218 -8.26 -4.30 22.70
C PRO A 218 -8.74 -2.91 23.14
N GLY A 219 -9.81 -2.41 22.52
CA GLY A 219 -10.39 -1.10 22.81
C GLY A 219 -9.83 0.06 21.98
N LYS A 220 -8.70 -0.09 21.27
CA LYS A 220 -8.15 0.97 20.42
C LYS A 220 -8.77 1.03 19.01
N ALA A 221 -9.11 -0.13 18.45
CA ALA A 221 -9.62 -0.22 17.08
C ALA A 221 -11.08 0.24 16.99
N LYS A 222 -11.37 1.19 16.09
CA LYS A 222 -12.72 1.65 15.75
C LYS A 222 -12.95 1.43 14.26
N ILE A 223 -13.93 0.62 13.88
CA ILE A 223 -14.24 0.38 12.47
C ILE A 223 -15.28 1.41 12.02
N LEU A 224 -14.90 2.26 11.07
CA LEU A 224 -15.77 3.25 10.46
C LEU A 224 -16.54 2.61 9.31
N THR A 225 -17.87 2.60 9.42
CA THR A 225 -18.77 2.19 8.33
C THR A 225 -19.38 3.44 7.71
N LEU A 226 -19.14 3.66 6.42
CA LEU A 226 -19.75 4.76 5.68
C LEU A 226 -21.17 4.36 5.24
N PRO A 227 -22.18 5.25 5.33
CA PRO A 227 -23.50 5.00 4.74
C PRO A 227 -23.43 4.57 3.27
N ASP A 228 -24.32 3.68 2.87
CA ASP A 228 -24.30 2.82 1.66
C ASP A 228 -24.19 3.56 0.30
N ASP A 229 -24.29 4.88 0.27
CA ASP A 229 -24.22 5.70 -0.95
C ASP A 229 -22.79 5.94 -1.47
N PHE A 230 -21.73 5.58 -0.73
CA PHE A 230 -20.34 5.90 -1.10
C PHE A 230 -19.38 4.75 -0.85
N LYS A 231 -18.50 4.51 -1.82
CA LYS A 231 -17.54 3.41 -1.79
C LYS A 231 -16.33 3.71 -0.91
N ASP A 232 -15.75 4.91 -1.07
CA ASP A 232 -14.49 5.31 -0.43
C ASP A 232 -14.48 6.81 0.00
N ALA A 233 -13.42 7.22 0.68
CA ALA A 233 -13.25 8.60 1.14
C ALA A 233 -13.04 9.57 -0.04
N ASN A 234 -12.40 9.13 -1.12
CA ASN A 234 -12.19 9.96 -2.31
C ASN A 234 -13.50 10.33 -3.02
N GLU A 235 -14.44 9.40 -3.11
CA GLU A 235 -15.78 9.64 -3.66
C GLU A 235 -16.54 10.69 -2.85
N ARG A 236 -16.42 10.67 -1.52
CA ARG A 236 -17.05 11.67 -0.64
C ARG A 236 -16.46 13.06 -0.79
N LEU A 237 -15.13 13.16 -0.92
CA LEU A 237 -14.46 14.43 -1.17
C LEU A 237 -14.96 15.06 -2.47
N LYS A 238 -15.05 14.26 -3.54
CA LYS A 238 -15.61 14.71 -4.83
C LYS A 238 -17.08 15.10 -4.75
N ALA A 239 -17.86 14.43 -3.91
CA ALA A 239 -19.28 14.73 -3.71
C ALA A 239 -19.52 15.94 -2.78
N GLY A 240 -18.47 16.56 -2.22
CA GLY A 240 -18.59 17.70 -1.31
C GLY A 240 -19.28 17.36 0.03
N ARG A 241 -19.42 16.07 0.37
CA ARG A 241 -20.12 15.60 1.58
C ARG A 241 -19.17 15.50 2.78
N MET A 242 -18.50 16.59 3.09
CA MET A 242 -17.52 16.67 4.18
C MET A 242 -18.15 16.39 5.54
N GLN A 243 -19.30 17.02 5.82
CA GLN A 243 -19.98 16.92 7.12
C GLN A 243 -20.36 15.48 7.46
N SER A 244 -20.93 14.73 6.50
CA SER A 244 -21.35 13.36 6.77
C SER A 244 -20.19 12.39 6.99
N TYR A 245 -18.99 12.68 6.46
CA TYR A 245 -17.79 11.91 6.77
C TYR A 245 -17.34 12.17 8.20
N VAL A 246 -17.26 13.45 8.58
CA VAL A 246 -16.88 13.87 9.93
C VAL A 246 -17.85 13.32 10.97
N ASP A 247 -19.16 13.39 10.71
CA ASP A 247 -20.19 12.87 11.60
C ASP A 247 -20.10 11.35 11.80
N SER A 248 -19.72 10.61 10.75
CA SER A 248 -19.54 9.15 10.86
C SER A 248 -18.24 8.79 11.61
N TRP A 249 -17.23 9.67 11.56
CA TRP A 249 -15.91 9.44 12.12
C TRP A 249 -15.86 9.61 13.65
N TRP A 250 -16.66 10.52 14.20
CA TRP A 250 -16.75 10.78 15.64
C TRP A 250 -17.52 9.68 16.39
#